data_AF-A0A975J6T5-F1
#
_entry.id   AF-A0A975J6T5-F1
#
_cell.length_a   1.000
_cell.length_b   1.000
_cell.length_c   1.000
_cell.angle_alpha   90.00
_cell.angle_beta   90.00
_cell.angle_gamma   90.00
#
_symmetry.space_group_name_H-M   'P 1'
#
loop_
_entity.id
_entity.type
_entity.pdbx_description
1 polymer ?
#
loop_
_entity_poly.entity_id
_entity_poly.type
_entity_poly.pdbx_seq_one_letter_code
_entity_poly.pdbx_strand_id
1 'polypeptide(L)'
;MFEFEEKESFTLDEVKRLVAGWKSEYDQLMQEKETTINDLNTKVEGIAELERANKDLTIKHLALQNGISEDMLDLVADDNLEVVSAKIAKLKELTKKQNIDNSYKPDQKRKDDDYSKAEKSNDVEGMLKSKLGRLFG
;
A
#
# COMPACT_ATOMS: atom_id res chain seq x y z
N MET A 1 -32.72 -0.50 -39.85
CA MET A 1 -31.95 -1.36 -40.74
C MET A 1 -32.55 -1.19 -42.13
N PHE A 2 -31.74 -0.75 -43.07
CA PHE A 2 -32.11 -0.48 -44.44
C PHE A 2 -32.28 -1.82 -45.14
N GLU A 3 -33.48 -2.06 -45.64
CA GLU A 3 -33.82 -3.34 -46.25
C GLU A 3 -33.43 -3.32 -47.72
N PHE A 4 -32.57 -4.27 -48.09
CA PHE A 4 -32.19 -4.53 -49.48
C PHE A 4 -33.02 -5.71 -50.00
N GLU A 5 -33.71 -5.50 -51.11
CA GLU A 5 -34.39 -6.56 -51.86
C GLU A 5 -33.56 -6.97 -53.06
N GLU A 6 -33.25 -8.26 -53.20
CA GLU A 6 -32.62 -8.78 -54.41
C GLU A 6 -33.58 -8.72 -55.60
N LYS A 7 -33.11 -8.11 -56.71
CA LYS A 7 -33.84 -7.99 -57.98
C LYS A 7 -32.89 -8.21 -59.15
N GLU A 8 -33.40 -8.76 -60.24
CA GLU A 8 -32.60 -9.03 -61.45
C GLU A 8 -32.10 -7.76 -62.16
N SER A 9 -32.80 -6.63 -61.98
CA SER A 9 -32.34 -5.31 -62.46
C SER A 9 -32.86 -4.18 -61.57
N PHE A 10 -32.09 -3.10 -61.49
CA PHE A 10 -32.43 -1.90 -60.74
C PHE A 10 -32.46 -0.70 -61.68
N THR A 11 -33.40 0.22 -61.44
CA THR A 11 -33.37 1.55 -62.05
C THR A 11 -32.29 2.41 -61.40
N LEU A 12 -31.83 3.44 -62.12
CA LEU A 12 -30.82 4.38 -61.60
C LEU A 12 -31.27 5.06 -60.29
N ASP A 13 -32.56 5.39 -60.17
CA ASP A 13 -33.11 6.04 -58.98
C ASP A 13 -33.19 5.09 -57.78
N GLU A 14 -33.46 3.81 -58.01
CA GLU A 14 -33.40 2.79 -56.96
C GLU A 14 -31.97 2.61 -56.45
N VAL A 15 -30.98 2.50 -57.34
CA VAL A 15 -29.57 2.42 -56.94
C VAL A 15 -29.14 3.64 -56.12
N LYS A 16 -29.55 4.84 -56.53
CA LYS A 16 -29.26 6.06 -55.75
C LYS A 16 -29.86 6.02 -54.35
N ARG A 17 -31.09 5.52 -54.20
CA ARG A 17 -31.75 5.35 -52.89
C ARG A 17 -31.04 4.30 -52.03
N LEU A 18 -30.64 3.18 -52.61
CA LEU A 18 -29.87 2.14 -51.93
C LEU A 18 -28.55 2.69 -51.38
N VAL A 19 -27.78 3.38 -52.23
CA VAL A 19 -26.49 3.98 -51.84
C VAL A 19 -26.68 5.05 -50.76
N ALA A 20 -27.72 5.88 -50.86
CA ALA A 20 -28.02 6.87 -49.83
C ALA A 20 -28.42 6.22 -48.49
N GLY A 21 -29.21 5.15 -48.54
CA GLY A 21 -29.58 4.35 -47.37
C GLY A 21 -28.36 3.76 -46.67
N TRP A 22 -27.52 3.04 -47.42
CA TRP A 22 -26.28 2.46 -46.88
C TRP A 22 -25.34 3.51 -46.31
N LYS A 23 -25.20 4.67 -46.99
CA LYS A 23 -24.40 5.77 -46.47
C LYS A 23 -24.95 6.27 -45.12
N SER A 24 -26.26 6.44 -45.02
CA SER A 24 -26.88 6.88 -43.77
C SER A 24 -26.66 5.88 -42.63
N GLU A 25 -26.77 4.57 -42.90
CA GLU A 25 -26.50 3.54 -41.88
C GLU A 25 -25.04 3.50 -41.47
N TYR A 26 -24.14 3.63 -42.44
CA TYR A 26 -22.72 3.70 -42.18
C TYR A 26 -22.38 4.93 -41.31
N ASP A 27 -22.91 6.10 -41.65
CA ASP A 27 -22.68 7.33 -40.89
C ASP A 27 -23.23 7.21 -39.45
N GLN A 28 -24.41 6.60 -39.27
CA GLN A 28 -24.99 6.31 -37.95
C GLN A 28 -24.12 5.34 -37.15
N LEU A 29 -23.69 4.24 -37.76
CA LEU A 29 -22.82 3.25 -37.13
C LEU A 29 -21.50 3.89 -36.72
N MET A 30 -20.88 4.70 -37.58
CA MET A 30 -19.65 5.41 -37.27
C MET A 30 -19.83 6.37 -36.09
N GLN A 31 -20.93 7.12 -36.04
CA GLN A 31 -21.22 8.02 -34.92
C GLN A 31 -21.42 7.26 -33.60
N GLU A 32 -22.10 6.11 -33.63
CA GLU A 32 -22.28 5.26 -32.45
C GLU A 32 -20.94 4.69 -31.96
N LYS A 33 -20.10 4.22 -32.90
CA LYS A 33 -18.75 3.72 -32.58
C LYS A 33 -17.85 4.80 -32.01
N GLU A 34 -17.86 6.00 -32.59
CA GLU A 34 -17.08 7.15 -32.10
C GLU A 34 -17.50 7.52 -30.66
N THR A 35 -18.82 7.56 -30.41
CA THR A 35 -19.37 7.83 -29.07
C THR A 35 -18.93 6.76 -28.07
N THR A 36 -19.00 5.49 -28.46
CA THR A 36 -18.58 4.36 -27.62
C THR A 36 -17.08 4.41 -27.32
N ILE A 37 -16.25 4.72 -28.32
CA ILE A 37 -14.80 4.87 -28.15
C ILE A 37 -14.48 5.99 -27.18
N ASN A 38 -15.16 7.14 -27.29
CA ASN A 38 -14.95 8.27 -26.39
C ASN A 38 -15.37 7.96 -24.94
N ASP A 39 -16.50 7.28 -24.74
CA ASP A 39 -16.93 6.81 -23.42
C ASP A 39 -15.94 5.79 -22.81
N LEU A 40 -15.46 4.85 -23.63
CA LEU A 40 -14.45 3.87 -23.20
C LEU A 40 -13.12 4.54 -22.82
N ASN A 41 -12.66 5.51 -23.60
CA ASN A 41 -11.44 6.27 -23.29
C ASN A 41 -11.57 7.00 -21.96
N THR A 42 -12.71 7.66 -21.73
CA THR A 42 -12.99 8.36 -20.46
C THR A 42 -12.99 7.38 -19.27
N LYS A 43 -13.56 6.18 -19.44
CA LYS A 43 -13.53 5.13 -18.41
C LYS A 43 -12.13 4.59 -18.15
N VAL A 44 -11.31 4.41 -19.18
CA VAL A 44 -9.91 3.97 -19.05
C VAL A 44 -9.09 5.00 -18.28
N GLU A 45 -9.27 6.30 -18.55
CA GLU A 45 -8.64 7.37 -17.77
C GLU A 45 -9.06 7.31 -16.30
N GLY A 46 -10.35 7.15 -16.03
CA GLY A 46 -10.86 7.00 -14.66
C GLY A 46 -10.31 5.78 -13.92
N ILE A 47 -10.09 4.64 -14.62
CA ILE A 47 -9.46 3.45 -14.02
C ILE A 47 -8.01 3.75 -13.62
N ALA A 48 -7.24 4.43 -14.47
CA ALA A 48 -5.85 4.78 -14.17
C ALA A 48 -5.74 5.70 -12.93
N GLU A 49 -6.67 6.64 -12.76
CA GLU A 49 -6.75 7.48 -11.56
C GLU A 49 -7.10 6.67 -10.31
N LEU A 50 -8.09 5.77 -10.40
CA LEU A 50 -8.47 4.89 -9.29
C LEU A 50 -7.35 3.94 -8.88
N GLU A 51 -6.59 3.40 -9.84
CA GLU A 51 -5.42 2.55 -9.55
C GLU A 51 -4.34 3.32 -8.78
N ARG A 52 -4.05 4.57 -9.17
CA ARG A 52 -3.10 5.43 -8.44
C ARG A 52 -3.59 5.72 -7.02
N ALA A 53 -4.85 6.11 -6.87
CA ALA A 53 -5.43 6.40 -5.56
C ALA A 53 -5.42 5.16 -4.65
N ASN A 54 -5.74 3.98 -5.19
CA ASN A 54 -5.74 2.74 -4.43
C ASN A 54 -4.32 2.35 -3.98
N LYS A 55 -3.31 2.53 -4.85
CA LYS A 55 -1.91 2.34 -4.46
C LYS A 55 -1.52 3.26 -3.32
N ASP A 56 -1.77 4.57 -3.42
CA ASP A 56 -1.46 5.53 -2.36
C ASP A 56 -2.12 5.18 -1.02
N LEU A 57 -3.41 4.82 -1.05
CA LEU A 57 -4.14 4.37 0.13
C LEU A 57 -3.57 3.08 0.72
N THR A 58 -3.16 2.13 -0.12
CA THR A 58 -2.53 0.87 0.32
C THR A 58 -1.22 1.15 1.03
N ILE A 59 -0.38 2.03 0.49
CA ILE A 59 0.89 2.44 1.09
C ILE A 59 0.65 3.10 2.45
N LYS A 60 -0.28 4.06 2.52
CA LYS A 60 -0.69 4.73 3.76
C LYS A 60 -1.18 3.74 4.82
N HIS A 61 -2.05 2.82 4.43
CA HIS A 61 -2.58 1.80 5.34
C HIS A 61 -1.47 0.90 5.89
N LEU A 62 -0.56 0.41 5.03
CA LEU A 62 0.57 -0.41 5.46
C LEU A 62 1.51 0.36 6.41
N ALA A 63 1.77 1.64 6.14
CA ALA A 63 2.61 2.47 6.98
C ALA A 63 1.99 2.67 8.37
N LEU A 64 0.71 3.05 8.43
CA LEU A 64 -0.04 3.22 9.68
C LEU A 64 -0.10 1.93 10.50
N GLN A 65 -0.37 0.79 9.86
CA GLN A 65 -0.35 -0.53 10.54
C GLN A 65 1.01 -0.85 11.16
N ASN A 66 2.09 -0.29 10.62
CA ASN A 66 3.45 -0.50 11.11
C ASN A 66 3.94 0.60 12.05
N GLY A 67 3.07 1.55 12.44
CA GLY A 67 3.39 2.64 13.33
C GLY A 67 4.30 3.69 12.70
N ILE A 68 4.31 3.78 11.37
CA ILE A 68 5.00 4.82 10.61
C ILE A 68 4.03 5.97 10.42
N SER A 69 4.47 7.18 10.76
CA SER A 69 3.69 8.40 10.64
C SER A 69 3.65 8.91 9.19
N GLU A 70 2.66 9.75 8.89
CA GLU A 70 2.36 10.21 7.53
C GLU A 70 3.51 11.02 6.91
N ASP A 71 4.27 11.74 7.72
CA ASP A 71 5.48 12.48 7.34
C ASP A 71 6.64 11.60 6.87
N MET A 72 6.64 10.32 7.20
CA MET A 72 7.65 9.35 6.76
C MET A 72 7.22 8.58 5.50
N LEU A 73 6.04 8.85 4.95
CA LEU A 73 5.54 8.15 3.76
C LEU A 73 6.39 8.40 2.51
N ASP A 74 6.95 9.60 2.38
CA ASP A 74 7.86 9.94 1.29
C ASP A 74 9.09 9.03 1.25
N LEU A 75 9.48 8.44 2.39
CA LEU A 75 10.62 7.53 2.49
C LEU A 75 10.28 6.12 1.97
N VAL A 76 8.99 5.78 1.89
CA VAL A 76 8.53 4.45 1.44
C VAL A 76 7.88 4.46 0.07
N ALA A 77 7.60 5.65 -0.49
CA ALA A 77 7.01 5.80 -1.82
C ALA A 77 7.83 5.02 -2.88
N ASP A 78 7.14 4.16 -3.62
CA ASP A 78 7.68 3.35 -4.70
C ASP A 78 6.53 2.82 -5.58
N ASP A 79 6.80 2.56 -6.85
CA ASP A 79 5.81 1.99 -7.77
C ASP A 79 5.54 0.51 -7.48
N ASN A 80 6.49 -0.17 -6.84
CA ASN A 80 6.38 -1.58 -6.48
C ASN A 80 5.99 -1.76 -4.99
N LEU A 81 4.78 -2.29 -4.76
CA LEU A 81 4.24 -2.57 -3.42
C LEU A 81 5.11 -3.50 -2.57
N GLU A 82 5.86 -4.43 -3.16
CA GLU A 82 6.79 -5.28 -2.42
C GLU A 82 7.98 -4.47 -1.88
N VAL A 83 8.48 -3.54 -2.70
CA VAL A 83 9.56 -2.62 -2.30
C VAL A 83 9.07 -1.69 -1.20
N VAL A 84 7.85 -1.13 -1.34
CA VAL A 84 7.21 -0.34 -0.28
C VAL A 84 7.14 -1.15 1.01
N SER A 85 6.63 -2.39 0.95
CA SER A 85 6.47 -3.25 2.12
C SER A 85 7.80 -3.54 2.81
N ALA A 86 8.87 -3.77 2.04
CA ALA A 86 10.21 -3.96 2.55
C ALA A 86 10.78 -2.68 3.20
N LYS A 87 10.55 -1.51 2.59
CA LYS A 87 10.94 -0.20 3.15
C LYS A 87 10.22 0.08 4.46
N ILE A 88 8.91 -0.18 4.52
CA ILE A 88 8.09 -0.07 5.74
C ILE A 88 8.62 -0.98 6.85
N ALA A 89 8.90 -2.25 6.55
CA ALA A 89 9.45 -3.19 7.52
C ALA A 89 10.79 -2.69 8.09
N LYS A 90 11.67 -2.17 7.22
CA LYS A 90 12.97 -1.62 7.62
C LYS A 90 12.84 -0.37 8.48
N LEU A 91 11.95 0.55 8.13
CA LEU A 91 11.68 1.75 8.94
C LEU A 91 11.14 1.36 10.33
N LYS A 92 10.21 0.42 10.39
CA LYS A 92 9.70 -0.09 11.68
C LYS A 92 10.82 -0.65 12.56
N GLU A 93 11.76 -1.40 12.00
CA GLU A 93 12.91 -1.90 12.75
C GLU A 93 13.81 -0.78 13.27
N LEU A 94 14.06 0.24 12.44
CA LEU A 94 14.87 1.41 12.83
C LEU A 94 14.20 2.20 13.96
N THR A 95 12.91 2.50 13.85
CA THR A 95 12.14 3.19 14.89
C THR A 95 12.13 2.38 16.19
N LYS A 96 11.99 1.05 16.10
CA LYS A 96 12.08 0.17 17.28
C LYS A 96 13.47 0.23 17.94
N LYS A 97 14.56 0.18 17.16
CA LYS A 97 15.93 0.29 17.69
C LYS A 97 16.17 1.64 18.37
N GLN A 98 15.74 2.73 17.74
CA GLN A 98 15.88 4.08 18.30
C GLN A 98 15.09 4.23 19.60
N ASN A 99 13.86 3.71 19.67
CA ASN A 99 13.07 3.71 20.89
C ASN A 99 13.71 2.88 22.02
N ILE A 100 14.35 1.75 21.69
CA ILE A 100 15.12 0.96 22.66
C ILE A 100 16.32 1.76 23.17
N ASP A 101 17.06 2.46 22.30
CA ASP A 101 18.22 3.25 22.74
C ASP A 101 17.84 4.51 23.53
N ASN A 102 16.69 5.11 23.24
CA ASN A 102 16.14 6.25 24.00
C ASN A 102 15.38 5.83 25.26
N SER A 103 15.10 4.54 25.45
CA SER A 103 14.45 4.06 26.66
C SER A 103 15.40 4.12 27.85
N TYR A 104 14.86 4.42 29.04
CA TYR A 104 15.61 4.47 30.28
C TYR A 104 16.36 3.15 30.50
N LYS A 105 17.67 3.14 30.24
CA LYS A 105 18.57 2.08 30.70
C LYS A 105 18.81 2.36 32.19
N PRO A 106 18.42 1.46 33.10
CA PRO A 106 18.69 1.66 34.52
C PRO A 106 20.19 1.87 34.69
N ASP A 107 20.58 3.03 35.21
CA ASP A 107 21.99 3.44 35.35
C ASP A 107 22.69 2.71 36.52
N GLN A 108 22.22 1.51 36.82
CA GLN A 108 22.69 0.70 37.92
C GLN A 108 22.83 -0.74 37.42
N LYS A 109 24.02 -1.06 36.88
CA LYS A 109 24.63 -2.32 37.31
C LYS A 109 24.53 -2.29 38.83
N ARG A 110 23.76 -3.21 39.43
CA ARG A 110 23.59 -3.29 40.89
C ARG A 110 24.95 -3.00 41.53
N LYS A 111 25.07 -1.89 42.27
CA LYS A 111 26.25 -1.66 43.10
C LYS A 111 26.38 -2.91 43.96
N ASP A 112 27.56 -3.54 43.92
CA ASP A 112 27.91 -4.77 44.65
C ASP A 112 27.03 -4.91 45.88
N ASP A 113 26.06 -5.84 45.83
CA ASP A 113 25.19 -6.05 46.95
C ASP A 113 25.98 -6.62 48.13
N ASP A 114 25.49 -6.44 49.36
CA ASP A 114 26.25 -6.86 50.55
C ASP A 114 26.59 -8.36 50.53
N TYR A 115 25.80 -9.15 49.80
CA TYR A 115 26.12 -10.52 49.45
C TYR A 115 27.38 -10.64 48.58
N SER A 116 27.46 -9.89 47.48
CA SER A 116 28.63 -9.86 46.57
C SER A 116 29.90 -9.41 47.28
N LYS A 117 29.79 -8.52 48.28
CA LYS A 117 30.93 -8.12 49.11
C LYS A 117 31.36 -9.24 50.07
N ALA A 118 30.41 -9.87 50.74
CA ALA A 118 30.67 -10.98 51.66
C ALA A 118 31.23 -12.21 50.94
N GLU A 119 30.80 -12.47 49.70
CA GLU A 119 31.34 -13.51 48.84
C GLU A 119 32.81 -13.25 48.49
N LYS A 120 33.17 -12.03 48.08
CA LYS A 120 34.55 -11.64 47.79
C LYS A 120 35.49 -11.76 49.00
N SER A 121 34.96 -11.63 50.23
CA SER A 121 35.72 -11.76 51.48
C SER A 121 35.64 -13.14 52.13
N ASN A 122 35.01 -14.15 51.49
CA ASN A 122 34.72 -15.47 52.07
C ASN A 122 34.00 -15.42 53.43
N ASP A 123 33.19 -14.38 53.66
CA ASP A 123 32.39 -14.23 54.88
C ASP A 123 31.03 -14.93 54.73
N VAL A 124 31.01 -16.21 55.13
CA VAL A 124 29.82 -17.06 55.06
C VAL A 124 28.66 -16.51 55.89
N GLU A 125 28.94 -15.87 57.03
CA GLU A 125 27.92 -15.32 57.91
C GLU A 125 27.28 -14.07 57.29
N GLY A 126 28.10 -13.18 56.71
CA GLY A 126 27.64 -12.03 55.93
C GLY A 126 26.79 -12.43 54.72
N MET A 127 27.18 -13.51 54.02
CA MET A 127 26.42 -14.07 52.91
C MET A 127 25.03 -14.56 53.34
N LEU A 128 24.92 -15.27 54.46
CA LEU A 128 23.65 -15.76 54.98
C LEU A 128 22.74 -14.63 55.46
N LYS A 129 23.29 -13.66 56.19
CA LYS A 129 22.53 -12.48 56.66
C LYS A 129 21.98 -11.66 55.50
N SER A 130 22.78 -11.45 54.44
CA SER A 130 22.32 -10.71 53.26
C SER A 130 21.19 -11.45 52.51
N LYS A 131 21.24 -12.79 52.43
CA LYS A 131 20.14 -13.58 51.84
C LYS A 131 18.88 -13.56 52.71
N LEU A 132 19.00 -13.74 54.02
CA LEU A 132 17.85 -13.77 54.93
C LEU A 132 17.18 -12.39 55.05
N GLY A 133 17.98 -11.32 55.15
CA GLY A 133 17.46 -9.95 55.19
C GLY A 133 16.72 -9.54 53.91
N ARG A 134 17.00 -10.17 52.77
CA ARG A 134 16.23 -9.98 51.52
C ARG A 134 14.94 -10.76 51.45
N LEU A 135 14.84 -11.87 52.17
CA LEU A 135 13.65 -12.73 52.16
C LEU A 135 12.63 -12.33 53.23
N PHE A 136 13.10 -11.69 54.31
CA PHE A 136 12.29 -11.39 55.50
C PHE A 136 12.37 -9.92 55.96
N GLY A 137 13.04 -9.06 55.19
CA GLY A 137 13.14 -7.62 55.43
C GLY A 137 12.33 -6.79 54.45
#